data_AF-A0A238JS38-F1
#
_entry.id   AF-A0A238JS38-F1
#
_cell.length_a   1.000
_cell.length_b   1.000
_cell.length_c   1.000
_cell.angle_alpha   90.00
_cell.angle_beta   90.00
_cell.angle_gamma   90.00
#
_symmetry.space_group_name_H-M   'P 1'
#
loop_
_entity.id
_entity.type
_entity.pdbx_description
1 polymer ?
#
loop_
_entity_poly.entity_id
_entity_poly.type
_entity_poly.pdbx_seq_one_letter_code
_entity_poly.pdbx_strand_id
1 'polypeptide(L)'
;MLKARRFILPLYLLLGACMPVSQPDIPTRSATSVVSGLPPMKVFSVPRPSAPVASNSDMARDFLDLSFTLESGRSLSTLTRFEGPITVTVSGSPPPSLAPDLTRLLYRLRKEAGINISLTNSIDANITVQAVSRADIRKHLPSAACFVVPNVRTLAEYKTNRRTRKVSWSQLTKRETLAIFIPNDTSAQEVRDCLHEELAQALGPLNDLYRLPDSVFNDDNVHTVLTGYDMTILRAYYDPALRNGMSRTQVADKLPSIFARLNPRGQGKPARRLNKTPRVWIDAVQTALGPGADPAQRRSAAAEALQVAKAMGWTDHRLAFSHYAMGRLLQAVDPDAAQDHFVLSQRYFGAGPDTALHRAYVSSQLSAYAISSGRSEDALYLLTPHLDTAMRHENAALLATLMMLRAEAMEMSGRVTEGRQVRLDSLGWARYGFGSDWAVRAKLREIASLNPVRRSRGGL
;
A
#
# COMPACT_ATOMS: atom_id res chain seq x y z
N MET A 1 0.04 32.48 16.34
CA MET A 1 -0.44 31.09 16.55
C MET A 1 -0.24 30.30 15.26
N LEU A 2 0.89 29.60 15.15
CA LEU A 2 1.30 28.89 13.92
C LEU A 2 0.80 27.44 13.93
N LYS A 3 -0.17 27.12 13.06
CA LYS A 3 -0.69 25.77 12.84
C LYS A 3 0.47 24.82 12.45
N ALA A 4 0.57 23.69 13.14
CA ALA A 4 1.55 22.66 12.87
C ALA A 4 1.43 22.13 11.43
N ARG A 5 2.57 22.01 10.74
CA ARG A 5 2.69 21.46 9.38
C ARG A 5 2.29 19.99 9.38
N ARG A 6 1.24 19.65 8.62
CA ARG A 6 0.77 18.29 8.40
C ARG A 6 1.65 17.64 7.32
N PHE A 7 2.53 16.73 7.71
CA PHE A 7 3.01 15.69 6.81
C PHE A 7 1.88 14.65 6.76
N ILE A 8 1.29 14.50 5.58
CA ILE A 8 0.27 13.50 5.29
C ILE A 8 1.07 12.27 4.87
N LEU A 9 0.84 11.13 5.50
CA LEU A 9 1.61 9.91 5.32
C LEU A 9 0.63 8.75 5.15
N PRO A 10 1.05 7.66 4.50
CA PRO A 10 0.20 6.66 3.88
C PRO A 10 -0.83 6.13 4.84
N LEU A 11 -2.08 6.16 4.38
CA LEU A 11 -3.24 5.63 5.04
C LEU A 11 -3.22 4.11 5.00
N TYR A 12 -2.56 3.47 5.97
CA TYR A 12 -2.64 2.02 6.10
C TYR A 12 -4.10 1.61 6.31
N LEU A 13 -4.70 1.01 5.28
CA LEU A 13 -5.92 0.21 5.37
C LEU A 13 -5.65 -1.12 6.12
N LEU A 14 -4.80 -1.10 7.13
CA LEU A 14 -4.67 -2.13 8.16
C LEU A 14 -5.57 -1.80 9.35
N LEU A 15 -6.87 -1.66 9.09
CA LEU A 15 -7.89 -1.70 10.14
C LEU A 15 -8.80 -2.90 9.92
N GLY A 16 -8.21 -4.07 10.17
CA GLY A 16 -8.90 -5.28 10.61
C GLY A 16 -8.64 -5.60 12.08
N ALA A 17 -8.25 -4.62 12.91
CA ALA A 17 -7.75 -4.89 14.26
C ALA A 17 -8.17 -3.87 15.33
N CYS A 18 -9.36 -3.26 15.24
CA CYS A 18 -9.92 -2.47 16.34
C CYS A 18 -11.41 -2.77 16.54
N MET A 19 -11.70 -3.95 17.08
CA MET A 19 -12.89 -4.19 17.89
C MET A 19 -12.38 -4.68 19.26
N PRO A 20 -12.81 -4.07 20.39
CA PRO A 20 -12.53 -4.62 21.70
C PRO A 20 -13.35 -5.90 21.85
N VAL A 21 -12.68 -7.07 21.77
CA VAL A 21 -13.29 -8.33 22.17
C VAL A 21 -13.04 -8.47 23.67
N SER A 22 -14.08 -8.23 24.46
CA SER A 22 -14.09 -8.55 25.89
C SER A 22 -13.83 -10.05 26.07
N GLN A 23 -12.91 -10.40 26.97
CA GLN A 23 -12.63 -11.79 27.37
C GLN A 23 -13.82 -12.34 28.17
N PRO A 24 -14.34 -13.53 27.85
CA PRO A 24 -14.87 -14.43 28.86
C PRO A 24 -13.82 -15.50 29.16
N ASP A 25 -13.29 -15.47 30.38
CA ASP A 25 -12.65 -16.62 30.99
C ASP A 25 -13.70 -17.74 31.14
N ILE A 26 -13.37 -18.95 30.65
CA ILE A 26 -13.60 -20.27 31.26
C ILE A 26 -13.09 -21.34 30.25
N PRO A 27 -12.15 -22.22 30.63
CA PRO A 27 -11.68 -23.30 29.75
C PRO A 27 -12.62 -24.51 29.82
N THR A 28 -13.34 -24.81 28.73
CA THR A 28 -14.05 -26.08 28.57
C THR A 28 -13.18 -27.09 27.83
N ARG A 29 -12.92 -28.24 28.44
CA ARG A 29 -12.16 -29.37 27.87
C ARG A 29 -12.94 -30.05 26.73
N SER A 30 -12.97 -29.46 25.54
CA SER A 30 -13.42 -30.15 24.31
C SER A 30 -12.99 -29.47 23.00
N ALA A 31 -11.78 -28.91 22.95
CA ALA A 31 -11.21 -28.35 21.71
C ALA A 31 -9.72 -28.71 21.53
N THR A 32 -9.36 -29.99 21.69
CA THR A 32 -8.00 -30.48 21.38
C THR A 32 -7.89 -30.90 19.91
N SER A 33 -7.82 -29.90 19.03
CA SER A 33 -7.06 -29.96 17.77
C SER A 33 -6.66 -28.56 17.29
N VAL A 34 -6.26 -27.69 18.22
CA VAL A 34 -5.48 -26.51 17.86
C VAL A 34 -4.05 -27.01 17.64
N VAL A 35 -3.63 -27.03 16.38
CA VAL A 35 -2.25 -27.29 15.95
C VAL A 35 -1.29 -26.54 16.89
N SER A 36 -0.48 -27.31 17.63
CA SER A 36 0.62 -26.77 18.43
C SER A 36 1.63 -26.10 17.49
N GLY A 37 1.57 -24.76 17.44
CA GLY A 37 2.42 -23.88 16.64
C GLY A 37 1.81 -23.46 15.29
N LEU A 38 1.82 -22.16 14.97
CA LEU A 38 1.60 -21.71 13.60
C LEU A 38 2.78 -22.17 12.72
N PRO A 39 2.56 -22.53 11.43
CA PRO A 39 3.64 -22.93 10.55
C PRO A 39 4.65 -21.80 10.35
N PRO A 40 5.88 -22.09 9.87
CA PRO A 40 6.87 -21.07 9.53
C PRO A 40 6.29 -19.98 8.62
N MET A 41 6.75 -18.74 8.83
CA MET A 41 6.38 -17.61 7.98
C MET A 41 6.84 -17.86 6.54
N LYS A 42 5.94 -17.66 5.57
CA LYS A 42 6.28 -17.71 4.14
C LYS A 42 6.87 -16.35 3.71
N VAL A 43 7.68 -16.38 2.66
CA VAL A 43 8.29 -15.19 2.07
C VAL A 43 8.10 -15.20 0.56
N PHE A 44 8.05 -14.02 -0.06
CA PHE A 44 8.05 -13.91 -1.51
C PHE A 44 9.46 -14.17 -2.05
N SER A 45 9.56 -15.02 -3.07
CA SER A 45 10.84 -15.38 -3.68
C SER A 45 11.14 -14.54 -4.92
N VAL A 46 10.55 -14.92 -6.06
CA VAL A 46 10.81 -14.30 -7.37
C VAL A 46 9.72 -13.27 -7.68
N PRO A 47 10.06 -11.98 -7.80
CA PRO A 47 9.11 -10.94 -8.23
C PRO A 47 8.55 -11.25 -9.62
N ARG A 48 7.26 -10.96 -9.84
CA ARG A 48 6.60 -11.12 -11.14
C ARG A 48 5.98 -9.80 -11.61
N PRO A 49 6.79 -8.74 -11.83
CA PRO A 49 6.28 -7.43 -12.18
C PRO A 49 5.57 -7.47 -13.53
N SER A 50 4.47 -6.72 -13.65
CA SER A 50 3.80 -6.48 -14.93
C SER A 50 4.40 -5.24 -15.61
N ALA A 51 4.50 -5.25 -16.94
CA ALA A 51 4.91 -4.06 -17.68
C ALA A 51 3.85 -2.95 -17.52
N PRO A 52 4.26 -1.66 -17.48
CA PRO A 52 3.31 -0.56 -17.38
C PRO A 52 2.34 -0.56 -18.56
N VAL A 53 1.08 -0.27 -18.29
CA VAL A 53 0.03 -0.20 -19.32
C VAL A 53 -0.30 1.22 -19.77
N ALA A 54 0.30 2.23 -19.14
CA ALA A 54 0.06 3.65 -19.38
C ALA A 54 0.61 4.16 -20.72
N SER A 55 0.01 5.24 -21.23
CA SER A 55 0.53 5.98 -22.39
C SER A 55 1.76 6.81 -21.99
N ASN A 56 2.68 7.04 -22.93
CA ASN A 56 3.86 7.88 -22.68
C ASN A 56 3.48 9.33 -22.34
N SER A 57 2.38 9.84 -22.91
CA SER A 57 1.83 11.15 -22.58
C SER A 57 1.32 11.26 -21.13
N ASP A 58 0.61 10.24 -20.63
CA ASP A 58 0.16 10.24 -19.24
C ASP A 58 1.35 10.09 -18.29
N MET A 59 2.28 9.17 -18.58
CA MET A 59 3.50 8.99 -17.79
C MET A 59 4.35 10.25 -17.72
N ALA A 60 4.47 11.01 -18.82
CA ALA A 60 5.20 12.28 -18.82
C ALA A 60 4.53 13.34 -17.95
N ARG A 61 3.20 13.48 -18.02
CA ARG A 61 2.45 14.36 -17.11
C ARG A 61 2.66 13.95 -15.66
N ASP A 62 2.50 12.67 -15.37
CA ASP A 62 2.53 12.14 -14.02
C ASP A 62 3.93 12.18 -13.42
N PHE A 63 4.99 11.92 -14.20
CA PHE A 63 6.38 12.16 -13.80
C PHE A 63 6.56 13.57 -13.25
N LEU A 64 6.05 14.58 -13.95
CA LEU A 64 6.23 15.97 -13.56
C LEU A 64 5.45 16.31 -12.29
N ASP A 65 4.24 15.79 -12.14
CA ASP A 65 3.42 16.03 -10.95
C ASP A 65 3.92 15.25 -9.73
N LEU A 66 4.53 14.09 -9.94
CA LEU A 66 5.23 13.31 -8.93
C LEU A 66 6.53 14.00 -8.47
N SER A 67 7.26 14.63 -9.40
CA SER A 67 8.61 15.16 -9.14
C SER A 67 8.64 16.63 -8.71
N PHE A 68 7.66 17.44 -9.11
CA PHE A 68 7.67 18.90 -8.91
C PHE A 68 6.56 19.41 -7.98
N THR A 69 5.86 18.52 -7.29
CA THR A 69 4.87 18.89 -6.27
C THR A 69 5.13 18.02 -5.05
N LEU A 70 4.99 18.59 -3.85
CA LEU A 70 4.95 17.83 -2.61
C LEU A 70 3.51 17.42 -2.31
N GLU A 71 3.31 16.38 -1.51
CA GLU A 71 1.98 15.94 -1.03
C GLU A 71 1.15 17.08 -0.41
N SER A 72 1.82 18.04 0.24
CA SER A 72 1.21 19.27 0.76
C SER A 72 0.59 20.20 -0.30
N GLY A 73 0.78 19.89 -1.59
CA GLY A 73 0.42 20.72 -2.74
C GLY A 73 1.46 21.77 -3.10
N ARG A 74 2.53 21.92 -2.31
CA ARG A 74 3.59 22.89 -2.57
C ARG A 74 4.44 22.48 -3.78
N SER A 75 4.61 23.39 -4.73
CA SER A 75 5.48 23.16 -5.89
C SER A 75 6.96 23.20 -5.51
N LEU A 76 7.75 22.37 -6.21
CA LEU A 76 9.20 22.40 -6.23
C LEU A 76 9.65 23.08 -7.53
N SER A 77 10.69 23.91 -7.47
CA SER A 77 11.19 24.65 -8.63
C SER A 77 12.17 23.85 -9.48
N THR A 78 12.87 22.90 -8.87
CA THR A 78 13.98 22.18 -9.49
C THR A 78 13.94 20.69 -9.18
N LEU A 79 14.40 19.88 -10.13
CA LEU A 79 14.63 18.45 -9.94
C LEU A 79 15.81 18.24 -8.99
N THR A 80 15.66 17.30 -8.06
CA THR A 80 16.76 16.84 -7.19
C THR A 80 16.88 15.32 -7.20
N ARG A 81 18.09 14.80 -7.30
CA ARG A 81 18.43 13.37 -7.34
C ARG A 81 19.81 13.13 -6.72
N PHE A 82 20.11 11.87 -6.44
CA PHE A 82 21.48 11.46 -6.20
C PHE A 82 22.26 11.47 -7.52
N GLU A 83 23.54 11.82 -7.45
CA GLU A 83 24.50 11.69 -8.55
C GLU A 83 25.59 10.69 -8.15
N GLY A 84 25.88 9.73 -9.03
CA GLY A 84 26.81 8.63 -8.75
C GLY A 84 26.16 7.38 -8.12
N PRO A 85 26.99 6.42 -7.67
CA PRO A 85 26.52 5.23 -6.95
C PRO A 85 25.84 5.60 -5.62
N ILE A 86 24.70 4.96 -5.34
CA ILE A 86 23.90 5.19 -4.15
C ILE A 86 24.17 4.07 -3.15
N THR A 87 24.49 4.43 -1.92
CA THR A 87 24.72 3.46 -0.85
C THR A 87 23.63 3.53 0.21
N VAL A 88 23.21 2.36 0.69
CA VAL A 88 22.17 2.20 1.73
C VAL A 88 22.78 1.46 2.91
N THR A 89 22.53 1.94 4.13
CA THR A 89 22.89 1.25 5.38
C THR A 89 21.66 1.06 6.26
N VAL A 90 21.71 0.06 7.14
CA VAL A 90 20.64 -0.22 8.10
C VAL A 90 21.16 -0.01 9.52
N SER A 91 20.36 0.64 10.36
CA SER A 91 20.70 0.90 11.76
C SER A 91 19.51 0.72 12.70
N GLY A 92 19.75 0.79 14.01
CA GLY A 92 18.72 0.59 15.03
C GLY A 92 18.51 -0.90 15.35
N SER A 93 17.25 -1.29 15.54
CA SER A 93 16.89 -2.69 15.85
C SER A 93 15.98 -3.25 14.76
N PRO A 94 16.53 -3.62 13.58
CA PRO A 94 15.74 -4.10 12.46
C PRO A 94 15.13 -5.49 12.75
N PRO A 95 13.88 -5.75 12.34
CA PRO A 95 13.32 -7.09 12.44
C PRO A 95 14.02 -8.05 11.46
N PRO A 96 14.02 -9.36 11.72
CA PRO A 96 14.72 -10.34 10.88
C PRO A 96 14.33 -10.33 9.39
N SER A 97 13.11 -9.90 9.07
CA SER A 97 12.62 -9.80 7.69
C SER A 97 13.18 -8.59 6.92
N LEU A 98 13.65 -7.55 7.60
CA LEU A 98 14.03 -6.29 6.94
C LEU A 98 15.21 -6.47 5.97
N ALA A 99 16.27 -7.15 6.40
CA ALA A 99 17.47 -7.34 5.59
C ALA A 99 17.21 -8.11 4.27
N PRO A 100 16.53 -9.28 4.25
CA PRO A 100 16.20 -9.96 3.00
C PRO A 100 15.26 -9.16 2.11
N ASP A 101 14.24 -8.50 2.67
CA ASP A 101 13.30 -7.67 1.88
C ASP A 101 14.00 -6.45 1.26
N LEU A 102 14.86 -5.75 2.00
CA LEU A 102 15.68 -4.67 1.48
C LEU A 102 16.62 -5.18 0.38
N THR A 103 17.31 -6.30 0.60
CA THR A 103 18.23 -6.87 -0.40
C THR A 103 17.51 -7.15 -1.72
N ARG A 104 16.29 -7.69 -1.66
CA ARG A 104 15.45 -7.95 -2.83
C ARG A 104 15.01 -6.66 -3.51
N LEU A 105 14.57 -5.65 -2.75
CA LEU A 105 14.22 -4.34 -3.29
C LEU A 105 15.42 -3.69 -4.00
N LEU A 106 16.61 -3.68 -3.40
CA LEU A 106 17.83 -3.14 -4.02
C LEU A 106 18.20 -3.90 -5.31
N TYR A 107 18.03 -5.23 -5.32
CA TYR A 107 18.20 -6.02 -6.54
C TYR A 107 17.22 -5.59 -7.65
N ARG A 108 15.93 -5.41 -7.32
CA ARG A 108 14.92 -4.95 -8.28
C ARG A 108 15.23 -3.54 -8.79
N LEU A 109 15.60 -2.59 -7.93
CA LEU A 109 15.97 -1.23 -8.33
C LEU A 109 17.15 -1.23 -9.32
N ARG A 110 18.15 -2.09 -9.11
CA ARG A 110 19.26 -2.26 -10.06
C ARG A 110 18.80 -2.88 -11.39
N LYS A 111 18.00 -3.95 -11.35
CA LYS A 111 17.65 -4.74 -12.54
C LYS A 111 16.52 -4.14 -13.38
N GLU A 112 15.49 -3.60 -12.73
CA GLU A 112 14.29 -3.06 -13.37
C GLU A 112 14.42 -1.56 -13.65
N ALA A 113 14.93 -0.78 -12.68
CA ALA A 113 15.06 0.67 -12.83
C ALA A 113 16.47 1.14 -13.27
N GLY A 114 17.47 0.27 -13.30
CA GLY A 114 18.83 0.62 -13.71
C GLY A 114 19.57 1.56 -12.74
N ILE A 115 19.11 1.64 -11.50
CA ILE A 115 19.71 2.54 -10.49
C ILE A 115 20.92 1.84 -9.86
N ASN A 116 22.08 2.49 -9.89
CA ASN A 116 23.28 1.98 -9.23
C ASN A 116 23.15 2.16 -7.72
N ILE A 117 22.59 1.15 -7.04
CA ILE A 117 22.33 1.16 -5.60
C ILE A 117 22.83 -0.10 -4.92
N SER A 118 23.49 0.03 -3.77
CA SER A 118 24.06 -1.09 -3.03
C SER A 118 23.92 -0.94 -1.51
N LEU A 119 23.89 -2.08 -0.82
CA LEU A 119 23.97 -2.11 0.64
C LEU A 119 25.43 -1.94 1.07
N THR A 120 25.66 -1.21 2.15
CA THR A 120 26.98 -1.03 2.77
C THR A 120 26.85 -1.07 4.29
N ASN A 121 27.96 -1.39 4.97
CA ASN A 121 28.07 -1.28 6.42
C ASN A 121 28.62 0.09 6.86
N SER A 122 28.94 0.98 5.91
CA SER A 122 29.40 2.34 6.22
C SER A 122 28.30 3.18 6.85
N ILE A 123 28.64 3.92 7.90
CA ILE A 123 27.76 4.91 8.54
C ILE A 123 27.56 6.15 7.65
N ASP A 124 28.46 6.38 6.70
CA ASP A 124 28.45 7.54 5.79
C ASP A 124 27.66 7.26 4.50
N ALA A 125 26.85 6.20 4.49
CA ALA A 125 25.98 5.86 3.36
C ALA A 125 25.06 7.04 2.97
N ASN A 126 24.64 7.05 1.70
CA ASN A 126 23.72 8.07 1.18
C ASN A 126 22.33 7.99 1.81
N ILE A 127 21.87 6.77 2.12
CA ILE A 127 20.56 6.51 2.71
C ILE A 127 20.74 5.65 3.96
N THR A 128 20.24 6.12 5.11
CA THR A 128 20.16 5.33 6.34
C THR A 128 18.74 4.87 6.57
N VAL A 129 18.50 3.56 6.51
CA VAL A 129 17.25 2.95 6.98
C VAL A 129 17.39 2.70 8.48
N GLN A 130 16.75 3.51 9.31
CA GLN A 130 16.77 3.36 10.76
C GLN A 130 15.48 2.68 11.25
N ALA A 131 15.64 1.48 11.80
CA ALA A 131 14.56 0.74 12.44
C ALA A 131 14.33 1.25 13.88
N VAL A 132 13.14 1.79 14.15
CA VAL A 132 12.74 2.42 15.41
C VAL A 132 11.35 1.93 15.84
N SER A 133 10.91 2.21 17.07
CA SER A 133 9.56 1.84 17.49
C SER A 133 8.50 2.76 16.85
N ARG A 134 7.29 2.24 16.61
CA ARG A 134 6.12 3.07 16.23
C ARG A 134 5.84 4.17 17.25
N ALA A 135 6.11 3.92 18.53
CA ALA A 135 5.94 4.92 19.57
C ALA A 135 6.88 6.12 19.36
N ASP A 136 8.13 5.87 18.96
CA ASP A 136 9.10 6.94 18.70
C ASP A 136 8.79 7.73 17.43
N ILE A 137 8.29 7.06 16.38
CA ILE A 137 7.78 7.72 15.18
C ILE A 137 6.62 8.65 15.55
N ARG A 138 5.62 8.14 16.29
CA ARG A 138 4.41 8.89 16.66
C ARG A 138 4.67 10.08 17.58
N LYS A 139 5.74 10.07 18.39
CA LYS A 139 6.18 11.25 19.16
C LYS A 139 6.58 12.43 18.28
N HIS A 140 6.89 12.19 17.00
CA HIS A 140 7.35 13.21 16.06
C HIS A 140 6.37 13.47 14.94
N LEU A 141 5.74 12.42 14.42
CA LEU A 141 4.73 12.45 13.37
C LEU A 141 3.58 11.51 13.78
N PRO A 142 2.55 12.00 14.50
CA PRO A 142 1.52 11.15 15.12
C PRO A 142 0.73 10.26 14.14
N SER A 143 0.61 10.68 12.89
CA SER A 143 -0.13 9.98 11.83
C SER A 143 0.76 9.15 10.90
N ALA A 144 2.09 9.16 11.08
CA ALA A 144 3.02 8.45 10.22
C ALA A 144 3.25 7.02 10.70
N ALA A 145 3.30 6.05 9.78
CA ALA A 145 3.86 4.74 10.11
C ALA A 145 5.36 4.69 9.87
N CYS A 146 5.82 5.20 8.73
CA CYS A 146 7.22 5.46 8.38
C CYS A 146 7.33 6.87 7.78
N PHE A 147 8.55 7.34 7.53
CA PHE A 147 8.79 8.59 6.80
C PHE A 147 10.25 8.73 6.36
N VAL A 148 10.45 9.45 5.25
CA VAL A 148 11.75 9.84 4.72
C VAL A 148 12.07 11.32 4.99
N VAL A 149 13.32 11.61 5.36
CA VAL A 149 13.80 12.97 5.65
C VAL A 149 15.17 13.21 5.03
N PRO A 150 15.40 14.40 4.44
CA PRO A 150 16.71 14.74 3.91
C PRO A 150 17.66 15.34 4.95
N ASN A 151 18.95 15.23 4.65
CA ASN A 151 20.09 15.83 5.36
C ASN A 151 20.24 15.41 6.83
N VAL A 152 19.70 14.25 7.19
CA VAL A 152 19.85 13.62 8.52
C VAL A 152 20.10 12.12 8.35
N ARG A 153 20.73 11.50 9.35
CA ARG A 153 20.96 10.05 9.39
C ARG A 153 20.18 9.34 10.50
N THR A 154 19.79 10.08 11.54
CA THR A 154 19.15 9.51 12.74
C THR A 154 17.90 10.28 13.17
N LEU A 155 17.03 9.61 13.92
CA LEU A 155 15.81 10.20 14.46
C LEU A 155 16.13 11.34 15.44
N ALA A 156 17.24 11.22 16.17
CA ALA A 156 17.74 12.26 17.07
C ALA A 156 18.15 13.52 16.29
N GLU A 157 18.87 13.37 15.17
CA GLU A 157 19.20 14.50 14.29
C GLU A 157 17.95 15.15 13.71
N TYR A 158 16.97 14.35 13.26
CA TYR A 158 15.70 14.86 12.80
C TYR A 158 15.00 15.68 13.89
N LYS A 159 14.90 15.16 15.12
CA LYS A 159 14.27 15.85 16.26
C LYS A 159 14.86 17.24 16.47
N THR A 160 16.18 17.38 16.39
CA THR A 160 16.90 18.65 16.54
C THR A 160 16.66 19.59 15.35
N ASN A 161 16.57 19.06 14.13
CA ASN A 161 16.54 19.85 12.91
C ASN A 161 15.15 20.05 12.29
N ARG A 162 14.09 19.39 12.79
CA ARG A 162 12.74 19.35 12.18
C ARG A 162 12.08 20.69 11.89
N ARG A 163 12.52 21.77 12.54
CA ARG A 163 12.02 23.14 12.36
C ARG A 163 12.95 24.04 11.55
N THR A 164 14.05 23.51 11.02
CA THR A 164 15.04 24.28 10.25
C THR A 164 14.89 24.02 8.76
N ARG A 165 15.61 24.81 7.94
CA ARG A 165 15.67 24.61 6.49
C ARG A 165 16.44 23.34 6.11
N LYS A 166 17.24 22.78 7.02
CA LYS A 166 18.11 21.62 6.76
C LYS A 166 17.31 20.40 6.27
N VAL A 167 16.15 20.14 6.85
CA VAL A 167 15.31 18.97 6.51
C VAL A 167 14.22 19.29 5.47
N SER A 168 14.30 20.44 4.80
CA SER A 168 13.25 20.89 3.88
C SER A 168 13.50 20.39 2.46
N TRP A 169 12.62 19.52 1.96
CA TRP A 169 12.62 19.06 0.56
C TRP A 169 12.65 20.22 -0.44
N SER A 170 11.86 21.27 -0.19
CA SER A 170 11.78 22.47 -1.03
C SER A 170 13.06 23.33 -1.07
N GLN A 171 14.07 23.00 -0.26
CA GLN A 171 15.34 23.73 -0.21
C GLN A 171 16.50 22.87 -0.73
N LEU A 172 16.25 21.62 -1.11
CA LEU A 172 17.27 20.77 -1.69
C LEU A 172 17.65 21.26 -3.08
N THR A 173 18.95 21.25 -3.35
CA THR A 173 19.52 21.45 -4.68
C THR A 173 20.06 20.15 -5.27
N LYS A 174 20.41 19.19 -4.42
CA LYS A 174 20.85 17.82 -4.72
C LYS A 174 20.48 16.89 -3.56
N ARG A 175 20.52 15.57 -3.79
CA ARG A 175 20.35 14.56 -2.72
C ARG A 175 21.71 13.92 -2.41
N GLU A 176 22.07 13.91 -1.13
CA GLU A 176 23.37 13.36 -0.67
C GLU A 176 23.22 12.48 0.56
N THR A 177 22.39 12.90 1.51
CA THR A 177 22.11 12.18 2.76
C THR A 177 20.62 12.19 3.03
N LEU A 178 20.04 11.01 3.24
CA LEU A 178 18.65 10.84 3.61
C LEU A 178 18.51 9.77 4.71
N ALA A 179 17.53 9.92 5.57
CA ALA A 179 17.12 8.90 6.52
C ALA A 179 15.70 8.44 6.22
N ILE A 180 15.48 7.14 6.36
CA ILE A 180 14.19 6.47 6.28
C ILE A 180 13.94 5.84 7.64
N PHE A 181 12.86 6.24 8.31
CA PHE A 181 12.50 5.72 9.63
C PHE A 181 11.37 4.70 9.48
N ILE A 182 11.62 3.46 9.88
CA ILE A 182 10.67 2.34 9.71
C ILE A 182 10.38 1.70 11.06
N PRO A 183 9.11 1.32 11.33
CA PRO A 183 8.72 0.66 12.57
C PRO A 183 9.33 -0.74 12.66
N ASN A 184 9.89 -1.10 13.81
CA ASN A 184 10.42 -2.43 14.08
C ASN A 184 9.46 -3.36 14.85
N ASP A 185 8.30 -2.82 15.25
CA ASP A 185 7.24 -3.45 16.03
C ASP A 185 5.96 -3.63 15.20
N THR A 186 6.12 -4.02 13.93
CA THR A 186 5.02 -4.34 13.01
C THR A 186 5.26 -5.60 12.17
N SER A 187 4.27 -5.97 11.35
CA SER A 187 4.33 -7.10 10.43
C SER A 187 5.46 -6.96 9.41
N ALA A 188 5.97 -8.10 8.92
CA ALA A 188 7.01 -8.12 7.89
C ALA A 188 6.54 -7.41 6.60
N GLN A 189 5.26 -7.59 6.23
CA GLN A 189 4.67 -6.86 5.12
C GLN A 189 4.71 -5.36 5.33
N GLU A 190 4.24 -4.82 6.45
CA GLU A 190 4.23 -3.37 6.65
C GLU A 190 5.64 -2.74 6.67
N VAL A 191 6.64 -3.45 7.24
CA VAL A 191 8.05 -3.05 7.14
C VAL A 191 8.49 -2.96 5.68
N ARG A 192 8.15 -3.97 4.87
CA ARG A 192 8.49 -4.01 3.46
C ARG A 192 7.74 -2.92 2.68
N ASP A 193 6.47 -2.69 2.97
CA ASP A 193 5.66 -1.68 2.29
C ASP A 193 6.29 -0.29 2.50
N CYS A 194 6.68 0.01 3.74
CA CYS A 194 7.51 1.19 4.06
C CYS A 194 8.84 1.23 3.31
N LEU A 195 9.57 0.10 3.19
CA LEU A 195 10.82 0.07 2.43
C LEU A 195 10.59 0.45 0.97
N HIS A 196 9.52 -0.04 0.35
CA HIS A 196 9.23 0.25 -1.06
C HIS A 196 8.88 1.72 -1.28
N GLU A 197 8.00 2.27 -0.46
CA GLU A 197 7.54 3.66 -0.57
C GLU A 197 8.65 4.65 -0.22
N GLU A 198 9.20 4.55 0.99
CA GLU A 198 10.14 5.54 1.52
C GLU A 198 11.48 5.51 0.77
N LEU A 199 11.94 4.34 0.30
CA LEU A 199 13.14 4.26 -0.51
C LEU A 199 12.91 4.83 -1.91
N ALA A 200 11.75 4.58 -2.51
CA ALA A 200 11.42 5.19 -3.80
C ALA A 200 11.29 6.72 -3.65
N GLN A 201 10.67 7.20 -2.58
CA GLN A 201 10.61 8.64 -2.28
C GLN A 201 12.00 9.23 -2.00
N ALA A 202 12.88 8.50 -1.30
CA ALA A 202 14.26 8.90 -1.07
C ALA A 202 15.08 9.02 -2.37
N LEU A 203 14.83 8.16 -3.35
CA LEU A 203 15.41 8.24 -4.70
C LEU A 203 14.78 9.35 -5.53
N GLY A 204 13.49 9.62 -5.30
CA GLY A 204 12.60 10.54 -6.03
C GLY A 204 11.65 9.72 -6.90
N PRO A 205 10.35 10.08 -7.08
CA PRO A 205 9.60 11.32 -6.76
C PRO A 205 9.22 11.58 -5.28
N LEU A 206 8.44 12.64 -4.95
CA LEU A 206 8.10 13.07 -3.58
C LEU A 206 6.60 13.37 -3.37
N ASN A 207 5.76 12.88 -4.26
CA ASN A 207 4.32 13.11 -4.22
C ASN A 207 3.60 11.80 -4.45
N ASP A 208 2.37 11.75 -3.96
CA ASP A 208 1.42 10.70 -4.28
C ASP A 208 0.22 11.27 -5.02
N LEU A 209 -0.30 10.47 -5.95
CA LEU A 209 -1.35 10.85 -6.87
C LEU A 209 -2.42 9.76 -6.92
N TYR A 210 -3.60 10.06 -6.37
CA TYR A 210 -4.79 9.18 -6.43
C TYR A 210 -5.23 8.74 -7.83
N ARG A 211 -4.69 9.34 -8.90
CA ARG A 211 -5.01 8.97 -10.28
C ARG A 211 -4.10 7.88 -10.87
N LEU A 212 -3.21 7.29 -10.07
CA LEU A 212 -2.26 6.27 -10.49
C LEU A 212 -2.69 4.87 -10.01
N PRO A 213 -3.60 4.18 -10.72
CA PRO A 213 -4.17 2.93 -10.21
C PRO A 213 -3.15 1.80 -10.03
N ASP A 214 -2.08 1.76 -10.83
CA ASP A 214 -1.03 0.72 -10.75
C ASP A 214 0.29 1.33 -10.23
N SER A 215 0.31 1.85 -9.00
CA SER A 215 1.47 2.56 -8.46
C SER A 215 1.48 2.54 -6.93
N VAL A 216 2.67 2.42 -6.34
CA VAL A 216 2.89 2.70 -4.91
C VAL A 216 2.69 4.19 -4.61
N PHE A 217 2.95 5.08 -5.58
CA PHE A 217 2.70 6.53 -5.45
C PHE A 217 1.21 6.90 -5.54
N ASN A 218 0.32 5.98 -5.17
CA ASN A 218 -1.10 6.21 -5.04
C ASN A 218 -1.47 6.11 -3.56
N ASP A 219 -2.04 7.20 -3.04
CA ASP A 219 -2.40 7.37 -1.64
C ASP A 219 -3.64 6.51 -1.23
N ASP A 220 -4.10 5.61 -2.09
CA ASP A 220 -5.10 4.59 -1.75
C ASP A 220 -4.55 3.36 -0.99
N ASN A 221 -3.22 3.23 -0.92
CA ASN A 221 -2.50 2.18 -0.18
C ASN A 221 -2.83 0.74 -0.64
N VAL A 222 -3.26 0.56 -1.89
CA VAL A 222 -3.57 -0.76 -2.45
C VAL A 222 -2.30 -1.48 -2.89
N HIS A 223 -1.36 -0.76 -3.49
CA HIS A 223 -0.08 -1.32 -3.95
C HIS A 223 0.98 -1.24 -2.86
N THR A 224 1.48 -2.41 -2.45
CA THR A 224 2.42 -2.56 -1.33
C THR A 224 3.87 -2.75 -1.79
N VAL A 225 4.09 -2.92 -3.10
CA VAL A 225 5.41 -3.08 -3.70
C VAL A 225 5.48 -2.31 -5.02
N LEU A 226 6.65 -1.75 -5.32
CA LEU A 226 6.91 -1.01 -6.55
C LEU A 226 6.51 -1.84 -7.78
N THR A 227 5.66 -1.24 -8.60
CA THR A 227 5.09 -1.81 -9.83
C THR A 227 6.01 -1.57 -11.03
N GLY A 228 5.65 -2.12 -12.20
CA GLY A 228 6.36 -1.78 -13.44
C GLY A 228 6.19 -0.31 -13.85
N TYR A 229 5.09 0.33 -13.46
CA TYR A 229 4.91 1.77 -13.61
C TYR A 229 5.95 2.53 -12.79
N ASP A 230 6.04 2.21 -11.49
CA ASP A 230 6.97 2.88 -10.57
C ASP A 230 8.42 2.71 -11.01
N MET A 231 8.81 1.49 -11.40
CA MET A 231 10.16 1.21 -11.90
C MET A 231 10.48 2.00 -13.18
N THR A 232 9.48 2.21 -14.05
CA THR A 232 9.68 3.01 -15.27
C THR A 232 9.81 4.50 -14.95
N ILE A 233 9.05 5.02 -13.99
CA ILE A 233 9.19 6.40 -13.49
C ILE A 233 10.57 6.59 -12.86
N LEU A 234 11.00 5.67 -11.99
CA LEU A 234 12.33 5.70 -11.37
C LEU A 234 13.46 5.63 -12.42
N ARG A 235 13.31 4.79 -13.43
CA ARG A 235 14.27 4.71 -14.55
C ARG A 235 14.35 6.01 -15.34
N ALA A 236 13.21 6.65 -15.61
CA ALA A 236 13.16 7.96 -16.24
C ALA A 236 13.81 9.03 -15.35
N TYR A 237 13.57 8.96 -14.03
CA TYR A 237 14.11 9.91 -13.04
C TYR A 237 15.64 9.89 -13.01
N TYR A 238 16.22 8.71 -13.27
CA TYR A 238 17.66 8.51 -13.32
C TYR A 238 18.26 8.56 -14.74
N ASP A 239 17.49 8.90 -15.78
CA ASP A 239 17.99 9.03 -17.15
C ASP A 239 19.11 10.09 -17.23
N PRO A 240 20.20 9.87 -17.99
CA PRO A 240 21.32 10.80 -18.10
C PRO A 240 20.94 12.18 -18.65
N ALA A 241 19.82 12.29 -19.38
CA ALA A 241 19.34 13.56 -19.88
C ALA A 241 18.76 14.47 -18.77
N LEU A 242 18.51 13.94 -17.56
CA LEU A 242 17.99 14.67 -16.41
C LEU A 242 19.08 14.87 -15.34
N ARG A 243 19.23 16.09 -14.83
CA ARG A 243 20.23 16.44 -13.79
C ARG A 243 19.65 17.34 -12.71
N ASN A 244 20.35 17.42 -11.57
CA ASN A 244 20.01 18.36 -10.51
C ASN A 244 19.88 19.80 -11.04
N GLY A 245 18.91 20.55 -10.51
CA GLY A 245 18.70 21.95 -10.88
C GLY A 245 17.85 22.19 -12.13
N MET A 246 17.49 21.15 -12.90
CA MET A 246 16.58 21.32 -14.04
C MET A 246 15.18 21.78 -13.58
N SER A 247 14.61 22.75 -14.28
CA SER A 247 13.25 23.22 -14.05
C SER A 247 12.21 22.22 -14.57
N ARG A 248 10.95 22.39 -14.13
CA ARG A 248 9.83 21.56 -14.59
C ARG A 248 9.71 21.55 -16.12
N THR A 249 9.87 22.70 -16.77
CA THR A 249 9.80 22.83 -18.24
C THR A 249 10.96 22.11 -18.92
N GLN A 250 12.19 22.31 -18.43
CA GLN A 250 13.38 21.64 -18.98
C GLN A 250 13.26 20.12 -18.92
N VAL A 251 12.73 19.59 -17.81
CA VAL A 251 12.46 18.16 -17.68
C VAL A 251 11.37 17.74 -18.66
N ALA A 252 10.25 18.47 -18.72
CA ALA A 252 9.13 18.17 -19.62
C ALA A 252 9.58 18.01 -21.09
N ASP A 253 10.51 18.86 -21.54
CA ASP A 253 11.06 18.81 -22.91
C ASP A 253 11.85 17.53 -23.20
N LYS A 254 12.43 16.89 -22.17
CA LYS A 254 13.21 15.65 -22.31
C LYS A 254 12.35 14.39 -22.26
N LEU A 255 11.26 14.41 -21.49
CA LEU A 255 10.45 13.23 -21.19
C LEU A 255 9.94 12.48 -22.43
N PRO A 256 9.48 13.11 -23.53
CA PRO A 256 9.02 12.38 -24.71
C PRO A 256 10.08 11.42 -25.27
N SER A 257 11.32 11.89 -25.42
CA SER A 257 12.43 11.07 -25.92
C SER A 257 12.84 9.97 -24.94
N ILE A 258 12.75 10.24 -23.63
CA ILE A 258 13.07 9.29 -22.58
C ILE A 258 12.04 8.15 -22.58
N PHE A 259 10.74 8.47 -22.53
CA PHE A 259 9.69 7.46 -22.50
C PHE A 259 9.55 6.69 -23.82
N ALA A 260 9.89 7.27 -24.97
CA ALA A 260 9.96 6.52 -26.23
C ALA A 260 10.98 5.36 -26.15
N ARG A 261 12.11 5.55 -25.45
CA ARG A 261 13.11 4.49 -25.22
C ARG A 261 12.69 3.53 -24.10
N LEU A 262 12.17 4.06 -23.00
CA LEU A 262 11.91 3.28 -21.78
C LEU A 262 10.59 2.49 -21.84
N ASN A 263 9.58 3.02 -22.53
CA ASN A 263 8.25 2.43 -22.68
C ASN A 263 7.79 2.52 -24.14
N PRO A 264 8.41 1.77 -25.07
CA PRO A 264 8.03 1.81 -26.49
C PRO A 264 6.57 1.39 -26.73
N ARG A 265 6.02 0.51 -25.89
CA ARG A 265 4.60 0.08 -25.93
C ARG A 265 3.63 1.21 -25.57
N GLY A 266 4.07 2.23 -24.83
CA GLY A 266 3.26 3.38 -24.45
C GLY A 266 3.17 4.47 -25.52
N GLN A 267 4.01 4.41 -26.58
CA GLN A 267 4.07 5.43 -27.63
C GLN A 267 2.79 5.50 -28.46
N GLY A 268 2.22 4.34 -28.81
CA GLY A 268 1.00 4.24 -29.61
C GLY A 268 -0.30 4.18 -28.80
N LYS A 269 -0.23 4.32 -27.47
CA LYS A 269 -1.41 4.24 -26.61
C LYS A 269 -2.09 5.60 -26.48
N PRO A 270 -3.43 5.66 -26.60
CA PRO A 270 -4.16 6.90 -26.35
C PRO A 270 -4.01 7.33 -24.89
N ALA A 271 -3.84 8.63 -24.70
CA ALA A 271 -3.79 9.24 -23.38
C ALA A 271 -5.17 9.19 -22.71
N ARG A 272 -5.22 8.76 -21.45
CA ARG A 272 -6.45 8.84 -20.64
C ARG A 272 -6.71 10.25 -20.15
N ARG A 273 -5.65 11.05 -19.96
CA ARG A 273 -5.73 12.46 -19.55
C ARG A 273 -6.55 12.70 -18.27
N LEU A 274 -6.45 11.78 -17.30
CA LEU A 274 -7.10 11.95 -16.00
C LEU A 274 -6.70 13.28 -15.35
N ASN A 275 -7.71 14.06 -14.98
CA ASN A 275 -7.54 15.36 -14.33
C ASN A 275 -6.93 15.22 -12.94
N LYS A 276 -6.31 16.31 -12.44
CA LYS A 276 -5.84 16.39 -11.06
C LYS A 276 -6.99 16.13 -10.08
N THR A 277 -6.73 15.33 -9.06
CA THR A 277 -7.69 15.04 -7.98
C THR A 277 -7.87 16.29 -7.11
N PRO A 278 -9.10 16.83 -6.94
CA PRO A 278 -9.37 17.99 -6.11
C PRO A 278 -9.06 17.72 -4.64
N ARG A 279 -8.59 18.76 -3.92
CA ARG A 279 -8.23 18.63 -2.49
C ARG A 279 -9.43 18.25 -1.61
N VAL A 280 -10.62 18.76 -1.91
CA VAL A 280 -11.85 18.41 -1.20
C VAL A 280 -12.14 16.91 -1.24
N TRP A 281 -11.93 16.23 -2.37
CA TRP A 281 -12.09 14.78 -2.46
C TRP A 281 -11.02 14.05 -1.64
N ILE A 282 -9.77 14.52 -1.69
CA ILE A 282 -8.66 13.92 -0.94
C ILE A 282 -8.90 14.04 0.57
N ASP A 283 -9.27 15.23 1.05
CA ASP A 283 -9.56 15.47 2.47
C ASP A 283 -10.73 14.59 2.94
N ALA A 284 -11.76 14.44 2.10
CA ALA A 284 -12.91 13.58 2.39
C ALA A 284 -12.51 12.10 2.50
N VAL A 285 -11.70 11.58 1.58
CA VAL A 285 -11.19 10.20 1.62
C VAL A 285 -10.29 9.97 2.83
N GLN A 286 -9.38 10.88 3.11
CA GLN A 286 -8.48 10.80 4.28
C GLN A 286 -9.28 10.86 5.59
N THR A 287 -10.34 11.66 5.67
CA THR A 287 -11.24 11.68 6.83
C THR A 287 -12.03 10.37 6.95
N ALA A 288 -12.52 9.84 5.84
CA ALA A 288 -13.35 8.62 5.82
C ALA A 288 -12.59 7.37 6.28
N LEU A 289 -11.34 7.22 5.83
CA LEU A 289 -10.55 6.01 6.02
C LEU A 289 -9.43 6.17 7.06
N GLY A 290 -9.11 7.42 7.45
CA GLY A 290 -8.02 7.72 8.36
C GLY A 290 -8.33 7.68 9.84
N PRO A 291 -7.29 7.77 10.68
CA PRO A 291 -7.45 7.79 12.13
C PRO A 291 -8.07 9.12 12.61
N GLY A 292 -8.72 9.08 13.78
CA GLY A 292 -9.15 10.29 14.51
C GLY A 292 -10.58 10.77 14.26
N ALA A 293 -11.22 10.39 13.14
CA ALA A 293 -12.65 10.67 12.91
C ALA A 293 -13.54 9.58 13.53
N ASP A 294 -14.68 9.98 14.09
CA ASP A 294 -15.70 9.05 14.61
C ASP A 294 -16.48 8.36 13.46
N PRO A 295 -17.27 7.30 13.74
CA PRO A 295 -17.98 6.57 12.69
C PRO A 295 -18.96 7.41 11.85
N ALA A 296 -19.63 8.40 12.44
CA ALA A 296 -20.59 9.25 11.73
C ALA A 296 -19.86 10.24 10.82
N GLN A 297 -18.80 10.87 11.33
CA GLN A 297 -17.91 11.74 10.55
C GLN A 297 -17.31 11.01 9.36
N ARG A 298 -16.83 9.77 9.56
CA ARG A 298 -16.27 8.94 8.49
C ARG A 298 -17.28 8.68 7.37
N ARG A 299 -18.53 8.33 7.72
CA ARG A 299 -19.61 8.10 6.74
C ARG A 299 -19.97 9.38 5.99
N SER A 300 -20.06 10.51 6.70
CA SER A 300 -20.31 11.81 6.07
C SER A 300 -19.21 12.17 5.05
N ALA A 301 -17.94 12.00 5.43
CA ALA A 301 -16.81 12.25 4.55
C ALA A 301 -16.78 11.29 3.34
N ALA A 302 -17.11 10.02 3.52
CA ALA A 302 -17.24 9.09 2.40
C ALA A 302 -18.38 9.50 1.43
N ALA A 303 -19.48 10.03 1.96
CA ALA A 303 -20.58 10.54 1.14
C ALA A 303 -20.15 11.80 0.36
N GLU A 304 -19.40 12.70 0.98
CA GLU A 304 -18.79 13.87 0.33
C GLU A 304 -17.84 13.46 -0.80
N ALA A 305 -16.96 12.48 -0.57
CA ALA A 305 -16.06 11.95 -1.60
C ALA A 305 -16.85 11.42 -2.82
N LEU A 306 -17.95 10.69 -2.60
CA LEU A 306 -18.85 10.23 -3.66
C LEU A 306 -19.54 11.38 -4.40
N GLN A 307 -20.03 12.39 -3.68
CA GLN A 307 -20.65 13.57 -4.28
C GLN A 307 -19.66 14.32 -5.18
N VAL A 308 -18.45 14.56 -4.70
CA VAL A 308 -17.40 15.22 -5.49
C VAL A 308 -17.03 14.39 -6.72
N ALA A 309 -16.83 13.07 -6.57
CA ALA A 309 -16.50 12.20 -7.71
C ALA A 309 -17.58 12.24 -8.81
N LYS A 310 -18.86 12.23 -8.41
CA LYS A 310 -20.01 12.35 -9.33
C LYS A 310 -20.08 13.74 -9.97
N ALA A 311 -19.91 14.81 -9.20
CA ALA A 311 -19.93 16.19 -9.70
C ALA A 311 -18.79 16.46 -10.70
N MET A 312 -17.64 15.82 -10.50
CA MET A 312 -16.50 15.85 -11.42
C MET A 312 -16.71 14.98 -12.68
N GLY A 313 -17.82 14.25 -12.78
CA GLY A 313 -18.12 13.35 -13.89
C GLY A 313 -17.16 12.17 -14.01
N TRP A 314 -16.55 11.72 -12.90
CA TRP A 314 -15.59 10.63 -12.95
C TRP A 314 -16.27 9.29 -13.24
N THR A 315 -15.64 8.49 -14.08
CA THR A 315 -16.02 7.10 -14.36
C THR A 315 -14.84 6.15 -14.17
N ASP A 316 -13.80 6.62 -13.45
CA ASP A 316 -12.53 5.92 -13.27
C ASP A 316 -12.39 5.30 -11.85
N HIS A 317 -11.20 4.77 -11.57
CA HIS A 317 -10.90 4.05 -10.33
C HIS A 317 -11.06 4.91 -9.07
N ARG A 318 -11.04 6.25 -9.17
CA ARG A 318 -11.28 7.13 -8.01
C ARG A 318 -12.74 7.08 -7.57
N LEU A 319 -13.68 7.06 -8.51
CA LEU A 319 -15.10 6.82 -8.19
C LEU A 319 -15.27 5.42 -7.61
N ALA A 320 -14.62 4.42 -8.21
CA ALA A 320 -14.62 3.05 -7.70
C ALA A 320 -14.12 2.96 -6.24
N PHE A 321 -13.04 3.69 -5.93
CA PHE A 321 -12.48 3.76 -4.59
C PHE A 321 -13.39 4.49 -3.60
N SER A 322 -14.08 5.56 -4.01
CA SER A 322 -15.11 6.20 -3.17
C SER A 322 -16.25 5.23 -2.82
N HIS A 323 -16.68 4.39 -3.78
CA HIS A 323 -17.66 3.34 -3.51
C HIS A 323 -17.10 2.28 -2.55
N TYR A 324 -15.87 1.82 -2.76
CA TYR A 324 -15.22 0.87 -1.85
C TYR A 324 -15.14 1.40 -0.42
N ALA A 325 -14.72 2.65 -0.24
CA ALA A 325 -14.62 3.31 1.07
C ALA A 325 -15.99 3.36 1.77
N MET A 326 -17.05 3.75 1.06
CA MET A 326 -18.40 3.75 1.62
C MET A 326 -18.86 2.34 1.99
N GLY A 327 -18.65 1.35 1.13
CA GLY A 327 -19.01 -0.04 1.42
C GLY A 327 -18.34 -0.57 2.70
N ARG A 328 -17.05 -0.26 2.89
CA ARG A 328 -16.31 -0.62 4.12
C ARG A 328 -16.91 0.01 5.38
N LEU A 329 -17.39 1.25 5.30
CA LEU A 329 -17.97 1.96 6.45
C LEU A 329 -19.41 1.55 6.75
N LEU A 330 -20.14 1.05 5.76
CA LEU A 330 -21.51 0.56 5.92
C LEU A 330 -21.58 -0.90 6.37
N GLN A 331 -20.53 -1.70 6.15
CA GLN A 331 -20.54 -3.15 6.38
C GLN A 331 -21.08 -3.61 7.75
N ALA A 332 -20.85 -2.83 8.82
CA ALA A 332 -21.32 -3.15 10.17
C ALA A 332 -22.72 -2.63 10.52
N VAL A 333 -23.25 -1.66 9.75
CA VAL A 333 -24.50 -0.94 10.05
C VAL A 333 -25.61 -1.22 9.04
N ASP A 334 -25.24 -1.37 7.77
CA ASP A 334 -26.14 -1.65 6.65
C ASP A 334 -25.38 -2.55 5.64
N PRO A 335 -25.36 -3.87 5.88
CA PRO A 335 -24.63 -4.82 5.04
C PRO A 335 -25.12 -4.86 3.59
N ASP A 336 -26.40 -4.61 3.35
CA ASP A 336 -26.99 -4.67 2.01
C ASP A 336 -26.59 -3.43 1.20
N ALA A 337 -26.69 -2.23 1.78
CA ALA A 337 -26.15 -1.03 1.13
C ALA A 337 -24.63 -1.14 0.92
N ALA A 338 -23.91 -1.77 1.85
CA ALA A 338 -22.49 -2.04 1.67
C ALA A 338 -22.22 -2.93 0.44
N GLN A 339 -23.04 -3.95 0.18
CA GLN A 339 -22.93 -4.78 -1.01
C GLN A 339 -23.15 -3.97 -2.29
N ASP A 340 -24.18 -3.13 -2.34
CA ASP A 340 -24.45 -2.28 -3.51
C ASP A 340 -23.24 -1.39 -3.82
N HIS A 341 -22.61 -0.83 -2.79
CA HIS A 341 -21.38 -0.07 -2.93
C HIS A 341 -20.20 -0.92 -3.45
N PHE A 342 -20.01 -2.14 -2.96
CA PHE A 342 -18.94 -3.02 -3.46
C PHE A 342 -19.18 -3.47 -4.91
N VAL A 343 -20.42 -3.75 -5.31
CA VAL A 343 -20.77 -4.08 -6.70
C VAL A 343 -20.47 -2.90 -7.62
N LEU A 344 -20.88 -1.68 -7.22
CA LEU A 344 -20.56 -0.46 -7.97
C LEU A 344 -19.05 -0.22 -8.04
N SER A 345 -18.32 -0.45 -6.95
CA SER A 345 -16.87 -0.37 -6.90
C SER A 345 -16.22 -1.34 -7.91
N GLN A 346 -16.61 -2.61 -7.91
CA GLN A 346 -16.10 -3.59 -8.85
C GLN A 346 -16.38 -3.21 -10.31
N ARG A 347 -17.58 -2.69 -10.58
CA ARG A 347 -17.96 -2.21 -11.91
C ARG A 347 -17.05 -1.06 -12.38
N TYR A 348 -16.83 -0.04 -11.55
CA TYR A 348 -16.03 1.13 -11.94
C TYR A 348 -14.52 0.87 -11.96
N PHE A 349 -14.01 -0.11 -11.19
CA PHE A 349 -12.63 -0.57 -11.41
C PHE A 349 -12.46 -1.23 -12.79
N GLY A 350 -13.53 -1.69 -13.43
CA GLY A 350 -13.51 -2.27 -14.78
C GLY A 350 -12.69 -3.56 -14.85
N ALA A 351 -12.36 -4.04 -16.05
CA ALA A 351 -11.59 -5.29 -16.25
C ALA A 351 -10.09 -5.06 -16.54
N GLY A 352 -9.61 -3.82 -16.42
CA GLY A 352 -8.23 -3.45 -16.73
C GLY A 352 -7.20 -4.14 -15.82
N PRO A 353 -5.97 -4.40 -16.32
CA PRO A 353 -4.90 -4.97 -15.51
C PRO A 353 -4.39 -4.01 -14.42
N ASP A 354 -4.53 -2.70 -14.61
CA ASP A 354 -4.09 -1.64 -13.70
C ASP A 354 -4.93 -1.49 -12.43
N THR A 355 -6.12 -2.09 -12.40
CA THR A 355 -7.03 -2.11 -11.22
C THR A 355 -7.27 -3.54 -10.72
N ALA A 356 -6.48 -4.52 -11.18
CA ALA A 356 -6.66 -5.92 -10.83
C ALA A 356 -6.55 -6.16 -9.32
N LEU A 357 -5.59 -5.49 -8.66
CA LEU A 357 -5.40 -5.59 -7.22
C LEU A 357 -6.55 -4.95 -6.44
N HIS A 358 -7.07 -3.80 -6.90
CA HIS A 358 -8.28 -3.19 -6.33
C HIS A 358 -9.47 -4.14 -6.39
N ARG A 359 -9.67 -4.81 -7.53
CA ARG A 359 -10.73 -5.82 -7.66
C ARG A 359 -10.54 -7.01 -6.72
N ALA A 360 -9.30 -7.41 -6.42
CA ALA A 360 -9.04 -8.46 -5.44
C ALA A 360 -9.48 -8.03 -4.03
N TYR A 361 -9.26 -6.77 -3.65
CA TYR A 361 -9.78 -6.21 -2.40
C TYR A 361 -11.32 -6.20 -2.38
N VAL A 362 -11.97 -5.71 -3.44
CA VAL A 362 -13.44 -5.70 -3.51
C VAL A 362 -14.01 -7.11 -3.44
N SER A 363 -13.42 -8.06 -4.17
CA SER A 363 -13.86 -9.45 -4.18
C SER A 363 -13.72 -10.12 -2.82
N SER A 364 -12.74 -9.74 -1.99
CA SER A 364 -12.67 -10.23 -0.61
C SER A 364 -13.92 -9.87 0.20
N GLN A 365 -14.49 -8.67 -0.02
CA GLN A 365 -15.67 -8.18 0.70
C GLN A 365 -16.95 -8.84 0.19
N LEU A 366 -17.11 -8.93 -1.14
CA LEU A 366 -18.25 -9.61 -1.76
C LEU A 366 -18.28 -11.10 -1.40
N SER A 367 -17.11 -11.76 -1.36
CA SER A 367 -17.01 -13.17 -0.99
C SER A 367 -17.30 -13.40 0.49
N ALA A 368 -16.87 -12.50 1.37
CA ALA A 368 -17.21 -12.57 2.79
C ALA A 368 -18.73 -12.50 3.02
N TYR A 369 -19.41 -11.61 2.29
CA TYR A 369 -20.87 -11.53 2.33
C TYR A 369 -21.53 -12.81 1.77
N ALA A 370 -21.08 -13.29 0.60
CA ALA A 370 -21.59 -14.53 0.00
C ALA A 370 -21.46 -15.73 0.96
N ILE A 371 -20.33 -15.87 1.66
CA ILE A 371 -20.13 -16.89 2.70
C ILE A 371 -21.14 -16.73 3.83
N SER A 372 -21.32 -15.50 4.34
CA SER A 372 -22.28 -15.22 5.41
C SER A 372 -23.73 -15.52 5.03
N SER A 373 -24.06 -15.40 3.74
CA SER A 373 -25.37 -15.74 3.18
C SER A 373 -25.51 -17.22 2.77
N GLY A 374 -24.53 -18.08 3.06
CA GLY A 374 -24.58 -19.50 2.70
C GLY A 374 -24.32 -19.80 1.21
N ARG A 375 -23.84 -18.82 0.42
CA ARG A 375 -23.60 -18.93 -1.02
C ARG A 375 -22.14 -19.30 -1.31
N SER A 376 -21.77 -20.56 -1.09
CA SER A 376 -20.39 -21.04 -1.22
C SER A 376 -19.86 -20.95 -2.64
N GLU A 377 -20.66 -21.35 -3.63
CA GLU A 377 -20.24 -21.35 -5.03
C GLU A 377 -19.99 -19.93 -5.56
N ASP A 378 -20.85 -18.97 -5.20
CA ASP A 378 -20.65 -17.55 -5.51
C ASP A 378 -19.31 -17.05 -4.92
N ALA A 379 -19.03 -17.39 -3.65
CA ALA A 379 -17.78 -17.01 -3.01
C ALA A 379 -16.55 -17.63 -3.70
N LEU A 380 -16.61 -18.92 -4.06
CA LEU A 380 -15.52 -19.59 -4.79
C LEU A 380 -15.29 -18.98 -6.17
N TYR A 381 -16.35 -18.65 -6.89
CA TYR A 381 -16.28 -17.96 -8.18
C TYR A 381 -15.60 -16.59 -8.04
N LEU A 382 -16.02 -15.79 -7.07
CA LEU A 382 -15.47 -14.45 -6.81
C LEU A 382 -13.99 -14.48 -6.39
N LEU A 383 -13.56 -15.46 -5.58
CA LEU A 383 -12.20 -15.54 -5.05
C LEU A 383 -11.17 -16.06 -6.06
N THR A 384 -11.57 -17.01 -6.91
CA THR A 384 -10.66 -17.78 -7.78
C THR A 384 -9.70 -16.92 -8.62
N PRO A 385 -10.14 -15.85 -9.33
CA PRO A 385 -9.23 -15.06 -10.18
C PRO A 385 -8.20 -14.21 -9.41
N HIS A 386 -8.37 -14.04 -8.10
CA HIS A 386 -7.64 -13.01 -7.34
C HIS A 386 -6.47 -13.53 -6.49
N LEU A 387 -6.34 -14.85 -6.30
CA LEU A 387 -5.21 -15.42 -5.57
C LEU A 387 -3.86 -15.15 -6.28
N ASP A 388 -3.79 -15.38 -7.59
CA ASP A 388 -2.58 -15.07 -8.37
C ASP A 388 -2.31 -13.56 -8.43
N THR A 389 -3.37 -12.73 -8.44
CA THR A 389 -3.24 -11.28 -8.37
C THR A 389 -2.56 -10.85 -7.06
N ALA A 390 -3.07 -11.30 -5.91
CA ALA A 390 -2.47 -10.98 -4.61
C ALA A 390 -1.03 -11.51 -4.49
N MET A 391 -0.75 -12.71 -5.02
CA MET A 391 0.60 -13.28 -5.08
C MET A 391 1.56 -12.42 -5.92
N ARG A 392 1.13 -12.02 -7.12
CA ARG A 392 1.93 -11.25 -8.08
C ARG A 392 2.27 -9.85 -7.56
N HIS A 393 1.33 -9.22 -6.87
CA HIS A 393 1.52 -7.93 -6.19
C HIS A 393 2.12 -8.10 -4.78
N GLU A 394 2.54 -9.31 -4.42
CA GLU A 394 3.21 -9.64 -3.17
C GLU A 394 2.45 -9.19 -1.91
N ASN A 395 1.11 -9.16 -1.95
CA ASN A 395 0.29 -8.72 -0.83
C ASN A 395 -0.14 -9.94 0.01
N ALA A 396 0.68 -10.28 1.02
CA ALA A 396 0.47 -11.47 1.85
C ALA A 396 -0.77 -11.39 2.73
N ALA A 397 -1.10 -10.21 3.27
CA ALA A 397 -2.30 -10.00 4.07
C ALA A 397 -3.57 -10.24 3.25
N LEU A 398 -3.62 -9.71 2.01
CA LEU A 398 -4.72 -9.97 1.08
C LEU A 398 -4.74 -11.44 0.65
N LEU A 399 -3.59 -12.01 0.27
CA LEU A 399 -3.48 -13.41 -0.14
C LEU A 399 -3.98 -14.36 0.95
N ALA A 400 -3.53 -14.17 2.20
CA ALA A 400 -3.97 -14.94 3.34
C ALA A 400 -5.48 -14.81 3.57
N THR A 401 -6.02 -13.59 3.46
CA THR A 401 -7.46 -13.33 3.58
C THR A 401 -8.26 -14.08 2.51
N LEU A 402 -7.85 -14.00 1.24
CA LEU A 402 -8.51 -14.69 0.14
C LEU A 402 -8.45 -16.22 0.31
N MET A 403 -7.32 -16.76 0.77
CA MET A 403 -7.16 -18.19 1.06
C MET A 403 -8.05 -18.64 2.23
N MET A 404 -8.12 -17.85 3.31
CA MET A 404 -8.99 -18.15 4.46
C MET A 404 -10.47 -18.13 4.06
N LEU A 405 -10.91 -17.13 3.28
CA LEU A 405 -12.28 -17.08 2.74
C LEU A 405 -12.56 -18.29 1.83
N ARG A 406 -11.61 -18.66 0.97
CA ARG A 406 -11.73 -19.84 0.09
C ARG A 406 -11.86 -21.14 0.89
N ALA A 407 -11.11 -21.27 1.98
CA ALA A 407 -11.21 -22.40 2.89
C ALA A 407 -12.60 -22.51 3.53
N GLU A 408 -13.18 -21.39 3.98
CA GLU A 408 -14.55 -21.39 4.53
C GLU A 408 -15.59 -21.77 3.46
N ALA A 409 -15.48 -21.22 2.26
CA ALA A 409 -16.40 -21.54 1.16
C ALA A 409 -16.30 -23.02 0.74
N MET A 410 -15.09 -23.58 0.66
CA MET A 410 -14.87 -25.01 0.38
C MET A 410 -15.47 -25.92 1.46
N GLU A 411 -15.27 -25.59 2.74
CA GLU A 411 -15.84 -26.39 3.82
C GLU A 411 -17.37 -26.33 3.83
N MET A 412 -17.93 -25.15 3.52
CA MET A 412 -19.38 -24.97 3.39
C MET A 412 -19.97 -25.74 2.21
N SER A 413 -19.21 -25.91 1.11
CA SER A 413 -19.61 -26.71 -0.06
C SER A 413 -19.32 -28.21 0.09
N GLY A 414 -18.95 -28.68 1.29
CA GLY A 414 -18.64 -30.10 1.56
C GLY A 414 -17.21 -30.55 1.24
N ARG A 415 -16.36 -29.67 0.68
CA ARG A 415 -14.95 -29.95 0.34
C ARG A 415 -14.03 -29.75 1.55
N VAL A 416 -14.32 -30.46 2.63
CA VAL A 416 -13.72 -30.19 3.95
C VAL A 416 -12.21 -30.40 3.98
N THR A 417 -11.71 -31.50 3.38
CA THR A 417 -10.28 -31.81 3.37
C THR A 417 -9.47 -30.76 2.60
N GLU A 418 -9.95 -30.36 1.42
CA GLU A 418 -9.32 -29.31 0.61
C GLU A 418 -9.34 -27.96 1.33
N GLY A 419 -10.47 -27.59 1.93
CA GLY A 419 -10.60 -26.35 2.71
C GLY A 419 -9.63 -26.30 3.89
N ARG A 420 -9.45 -27.40 4.62
CA ARG A 420 -8.45 -27.50 5.70
C ARG A 420 -7.03 -27.29 5.19
N GLN A 421 -6.67 -27.89 4.05
CA GLN A 421 -5.35 -27.71 3.44
C GLN A 421 -5.10 -26.25 3.05
N VAL A 422 -6.05 -25.62 2.35
CA VAL A 422 -5.96 -24.20 1.98
C VAL A 422 -5.82 -23.30 3.21
N ARG A 423 -6.56 -23.60 4.28
CA ARG A 423 -6.44 -22.84 5.54
C ARG A 423 -5.05 -22.97 6.14
N LEU A 424 -4.49 -24.19 6.23
CA LEU A 424 -3.13 -24.40 6.73
C LEU A 424 -2.09 -23.64 5.89
N ASP A 425 -2.23 -23.68 4.56
CA ASP A 425 -1.34 -22.98 3.64
C ASP A 425 -1.40 -21.45 3.76
N SER A 426 -2.56 -20.91 4.17
CA SER A 426 -2.76 -19.47 4.40
C SER A 426 -1.95 -18.95 5.60
N LEU A 427 -1.69 -19.79 6.60
CA LEU A 427 -1.13 -19.36 7.88
C LEU A 427 0.30 -18.83 7.76
N GLY A 428 1.11 -19.43 6.90
CA GLY A 428 2.47 -18.95 6.66
C GLY A 428 2.49 -17.55 6.02
N TRP A 429 1.55 -17.28 5.10
CA TRP A 429 1.36 -15.94 4.53
C TRP A 429 0.75 -14.96 5.54
N ALA A 430 -0.18 -15.44 6.37
CA ALA A 430 -0.81 -14.65 7.43
C ALA A 430 0.23 -14.13 8.43
N ARG A 431 1.26 -14.92 8.77
CA ARG A 431 2.37 -14.46 9.62
C ARG A 431 3.16 -13.33 8.99
N TYR A 432 3.39 -13.39 7.67
CA TYR A 432 4.08 -12.31 6.96
C TYR A 432 3.21 -11.05 6.89
N GLY A 433 1.92 -11.20 6.55
CA GLY A 433 0.99 -10.09 6.34
C GLY A 433 0.44 -9.43 7.61
N PHE A 434 0.11 -10.20 8.64
CA PHE A 434 -0.48 -9.70 9.89
C PHE A 434 0.52 -9.63 11.05
N GLY A 435 1.68 -10.29 10.94
CA GLY A 435 2.71 -10.30 11.96
C GLY A 435 2.45 -11.31 13.06
N SER A 436 2.01 -10.84 14.23
CA SER A 436 1.95 -11.64 15.45
C SER A 436 0.95 -12.81 15.38
N ASP A 437 1.25 -13.88 16.12
CA ASP A 437 0.38 -15.06 16.20
C ASP A 437 -1.05 -14.71 16.66
N TRP A 438 -1.20 -13.74 17.56
CA TRP A 438 -2.51 -13.29 18.02
C TRP A 438 -3.30 -12.59 16.90
N ALA A 439 -2.65 -11.80 16.05
CA ALA A 439 -3.30 -11.10 14.94
C ALA A 439 -3.74 -12.10 13.86
N VAL A 440 -2.90 -13.10 13.57
CA VAL A 440 -3.26 -14.23 12.69
C VAL A 440 -4.47 -14.98 13.22
N ARG A 441 -4.49 -15.33 14.51
CA ARG A 441 -5.60 -16.03 15.15
C ARG A 441 -6.88 -15.18 15.20
N ALA A 442 -6.76 -13.88 15.45
CA ALA A 442 -7.89 -12.96 15.40
C ALA A 442 -8.51 -12.94 14.00
N LYS A 443 -7.70 -12.85 12.95
CA LYS A 443 -8.19 -12.86 11.57
C LYS A 443 -8.86 -14.18 11.19
N LEU A 444 -8.30 -15.30 11.63
CA LEU A 444 -8.92 -16.62 11.46
C LEU A 444 -10.29 -16.70 12.11
N ARG A 445 -10.43 -16.22 13.36
CA ARG A 445 -11.73 -16.21 14.05
C ARG A 445 -12.73 -15.30 13.36
N GLU A 446 -12.31 -14.10 12.95
CA GLU A 446 -13.15 -13.18 12.17
C GLU A 446 -13.72 -13.86 10.92
N ILE A 447 -12.87 -14.50 10.11
CA ILE A 447 -13.30 -15.17 8.88
C ILE A 447 -14.11 -16.44 9.16
N ALA A 448 -13.70 -17.27 10.12
CA ALA A 448 -14.44 -18.47 10.50
C ALA A 448 -15.84 -18.13 11.02
N SER A 449 -15.99 -16.97 11.67
CA SER A 449 -17.29 -16.48 12.10
C SER A 449 -18.22 -16.19 10.94
N LEU A 450 -17.77 -16.04 9.68
CA LEU A 450 -18.67 -15.83 8.55
C LEU A 450 -19.44 -17.09 8.17
N ASN A 451 -18.92 -18.28 8.47
CA ASN A 451 -19.48 -19.55 8.01
C ASN A 451 -20.68 -19.98 8.88
N PRO A 452 -21.92 -19.99 8.34
CA PRO A 452 -23.12 -20.32 9.12
C PRO A 452 -23.11 -21.77 9.66
N VAL A 453 -22.47 -22.70 8.95
CA VAL A 453 -22.35 -24.11 9.38
C VAL A 453 -21.45 -24.26 10.62
N ARG A 454 -20.45 -23.39 10.77
CA ARG A 454 -19.59 -23.35 11.97
C ARG A 454 -20.27 -22.67 13.13
N ARG A 455 -21.04 -21.58 12.88
CA ARG A 455 -21.85 -20.91 13.90
C ARG A 455 -22.86 -21.87 14.54
N SER A 456 -23.56 -22.67 13.74
CA SER A 456 -24.58 -23.60 14.24
C SER A 456 -24.02 -24.77 15.05
N ARG A 457 -22.73 -25.11 14.87
CA ARG A 457 -22.04 -26.20 15.57
C ARG A 457 -21.31 -25.78 16.86
N GLY A 458 -21.44 -24.52 17.29
CA GLY A 458 -20.83 -24.02 18.54
C GLY A 458 -19.31 -23.97 18.54
N GLY A 459 -18.66 -23.96 17.37
CA GLY A 459 -17.20 -24.11 17.24
C GLY A 459 -16.38 -22.82 17.18
N LEU A 460 -16.82 -21.75 17.85
CA LEU A 460 -16.12 -20.45 17.87
C LEU A 460 -15.11 -20.33 19.02
#